data_AF-A0A7C1E854-F1
#
_entry.id   AF-A0A7C1E854-F1
#
_cell.length_a   1.000
_cell.length_b   1.000
_cell.length_c   1.000
_cell.angle_alpha   90.00
_cell.angle_beta   90.00
_cell.angle_gamma   90.00
#
_symmetry.space_group_name_H-M   'P 1'
#
loop_
_entity.id
_entity.type
_entity.pdbx_description
1 polymer ?
#
loop_
_entity_poly.entity_id
_entity_poly.type
_entity_poly.pdbx_seq_one_letter_code
_entity_poly.pdbx_strand_id
1 'polypeptide(L)'
;STAKEKHIRLIPHINLLGHQSWAGTLNKLLEVYPEFDENPSVEMPEKYEWPNSDGLYCKSYCPLHPGVHQVVFALVDEIMEVFEADAFHAGMDEVFYIGEEECPRCGGKDKSVLFAGEVNRIRDHLAADGRELWIWGDRLLDGRTTGLGMWEASENDTHRAIDMINRDVVICDWHYERAEPTAALFALKGFRVITCPHNRPEVTIAQMEMMEAFRLGCNHILKDRFYGFMQTVWSPAGRFLNLYYGNQENAEGGGPAESYREMIRYYSQEE
;
A
#
# COMPACT_ATOMS: atom_id res chain seq x y z
N SER A 1 -14.17 -4.80 -21.64
CA SER A 1 -14.79 -4.59 -20.31
C SER A 1 -15.40 -3.20 -20.24
N THR A 2 -16.39 -2.96 -19.35
CA THR A 2 -16.98 -1.63 -19.12
C THR A 2 -15.92 -0.57 -18.81
N ALA A 3 -14.86 -0.93 -18.07
CA ALA A 3 -13.75 -0.03 -17.78
C ALA A 3 -13.05 0.46 -19.06
N LYS A 4 -12.76 -0.44 -20.00
CA LYS A 4 -12.14 -0.11 -21.29
C LYS A 4 -13.01 0.83 -22.14
N GLU A 5 -14.33 0.59 -22.18
CA GLU A 5 -15.28 1.47 -22.86
C GLU A 5 -15.38 2.87 -22.23
N LYS A 6 -15.04 2.98 -20.95
CA LYS A 6 -15.01 4.24 -20.19
C LYS A 6 -13.61 4.85 -20.06
N HIS A 7 -12.61 4.28 -20.74
CA HIS A 7 -11.21 4.71 -20.63
C HIS A 7 -10.67 4.70 -19.19
N ILE A 8 -11.17 3.77 -18.36
CA ILE A 8 -10.70 3.54 -16.99
C ILE A 8 -9.65 2.44 -17.03
N ARG A 9 -8.44 2.75 -16.55
CA ARG A 9 -7.35 1.78 -16.33
C ARG A 9 -7.67 0.94 -15.09
N LEU A 10 -7.65 -0.38 -15.23
CA LEU A 10 -7.79 -1.30 -14.09
C LEU A 10 -6.41 -1.72 -13.60
N ILE A 11 -6.17 -1.57 -12.30
CA ILE A 11 -4.95 -2.01 -11.62
C ILE A 11 -5.37 -3.00 -10.54
N PRO A 12 -5.20 -4.31 -10.76
CA PRO A 12 -5.53 -5.32 -9.77
C PRO A 12 -4.65 -5.19 -8.53
N HIS A 13 -5.19 -5.63 -7.38
CA HIS A 13 -4.52 -5.56 -6.10
C HIS A 13 -4.60 -6.90 -5.36
N ILE A 14 -3.45 -7.41 -4.94
CA ILE A 14 -3.34 -8.42 -3.88
C ILE A 14 -2.34 -7.86 -2.88
N ASN A 15 -2.69 -7.85 -1.59
CA ASN A 15 -1.73 -7.44 -0.57
C ASN A 15 -0.70 -8.55 -0.35
N LEU A 16 0.55 -8.26 -0.70
CA LEU A 16 1.69 -9.15 -0.61
C LEU A 16 2.57 -8.75 0.58
N LEU A 17 3.36 -9.72 1.04
CA LEU A 17 4.26 -9.68 2.18
C LEU A 17 3.53 -9.55 3.51
N GLY A 18 2.91 -8.39 3.80
CA GLY A 18 2.08 -8.15 4.99
C GLY A 18 0.66 -8.66 4.84
N HIS A 19 -0.21 -8.43 5.83
CA HIS A 19 -1.64 -8.78 5.77
C HIS A 19 -1.94 -10.25 5.39
N GLN A 20 -1.08 -11.17 5.81
CA GLN A 20 -1.29 -12.61 5.62
C GLN A 20 -2.14 -13.24 6.75
N SER A 21 -2.66 -12.40 7.63
CA SER A 21 -3.71 -12.68 8.59
C SER A 21 -4.45 -11.37 8.90
N TRP A 22 -5.59 -11.48 9.58
CA TRP A 22 -6.25 -10.35 10.20
C TRP A 22 -6.76 -10.74 11.58
N ALA A 23 -6.35 -10.00 12.61
CA ALA A 23 -6.69 -10.25 14.00
C ALA A 23 -6.35 -11.70 14.43
N GLY A 24 -7.37 -12.54 14.67
CA GLY A 24 -7.21 -13.94 15.09
C GLY A 24 -7.21 -14.96 13.93
N THR A 25 -7.29 -14.52 12.68
CA THR A 25 -7.54 -15.42 11.54
C THR A 25 -6.46 -15.32 10.48
N LEU A 26 -5.86 -16.45 10.09
CA LEU A 26 -4.94 -16.52 8.94
C LEU A 26 -5.68 -16.30 7.62
N ASN A 27 -5.02 -15.62 6.69
CA ASN A 27 -5.49 -15.53 5.31
C ASN A 27 -5.03 -16.75 4.51
N LYS A 28 -5.61 -16.91 3.31
CA LYS A 28 -5.57 -18.18 2.58
C LYS A 28 -4.16 -18.70 2.28
N LEU A 29 -3.19 -17.81 2.05
CA LEU A 29 -1.81 -18.21 1.79
C LEU A 29 -1.21 -18.99 2.96
N LEU A 30 -1.28 -18.46 4.18
CA LEU A 30 -0.70 -19.09 5.37
C LEU A 30 -1.59 -20.21 5.93
N GLU A 31 -2.90 -20.20 5.64
CA GLU A 31 -3.77 -21.35 5.92
C GLU A 31 -3.34 -22.59 5.11
N VAL A 32 -2.99 -22.41 3.84
CA VAL A 32 -2.63 -23.51 2.92
C VAL A 32 -1.14 -23.84 2.97
N TYR A 33 -0.28 -22.83 3.14
CA TYR A 33 1.18 -22.94 3.17
C TYR A 33 1.75 -22.32 4.45
N PRO A 34 1.52 -22.95 5.62
CA PRO A 34 2.02 -22.43 6.90
C PRO A 34 3.55 -22.34 6.96
N GLU A 35 4.28 -23.12 6.15
CA GLU A 35 5.73 -23.05 6.02
C GLU A 35 6.25 -21.73 5.43
N PHE A 36 5.36 -20.92 4.84
CA PHE A 36 5.68 -19.59 4.35
C PHE A 36 5.61 -18.52 5.45
N ASP A 37 5.14 -18.80 6.66
CA ASP A 37 5.06 -17.78 7.73
C ASP A 37 6.45 -17.26 8.10
N GLU A 38 6.61 -15.92 8.16
CA GLU A 38 7.85 -15.28 8.62
C GLU A 38 8.08 -15.49 10.12
N ASN A 39 7.02 -15.66 10.91
CA ASN A 39 7.12 -15.79 12.36
C ASN A 39 6.20 -16.89 12.89
N PRO A 40 6.50 -18.18 12.60
CA PRO A 40 5.59 -19.30 12.87
C PRO A 40 5.38 -19.61 14.36
N SER A 41 6.21 -19.09 15.26
CA SER A 41 6.07 -19.30 16.71
C SER A 41 4.98 -18.46 17.36
N VAL A 42 4.60 -17.35 16.72
CA VAL A 42 3.47 -16.53 17.17
C VAL A 42 2.18 -17.24 16.74
N GLU A 43 1.49 -17.85 17.70
CA GLU A 43 0.21 -18.51 17.45
C GLU A 43 -0.93 -17.49 17.31
N MET A 44 -1.96 -17.84 16.53
CA MET A 44 -3.14 -16.98 16.42
C MET A 44 -3.97 -17.04 17.70
N PRO A 45 -4.32 -15.90 18.33
CA PRO A 45 -5.03 -15.90 19.60
C PRO A 45 -6.51 -16.25 19.42
N GLU A 46 -7.09 -16.98 20.38
CA GLU A 46 -8.55 -17.21 20.43
C GLU A 46 -9.34 -15.89 20.56
N LYS A 47 -8.78 -14.94 21.32
CA LYS A 47 -9.32 -13.58 21.48
C LYS A 47 -8.23 -12.56 21.14
N TYR A 48 -8.44 -11.86 20.04
CA TYR A 48 -7.53 -10.81 19.60
C TYR A 48 -7.70 -9.53 20.41
N GLU A 49 -6.58 -8.96 20.86
CA GLU A 49 -6.50 -7.63 21.47
C GLU A 49 -5.27 -6.91 20.90
N TRP A 50 -5.37 -5.59 20.77
CA TRP A 50 -4.27 -4.73 20.34
C TRP A 50 -4.09 -3.56 21.31
N PRO A 51 -2.86 -3.26 21.76
CA PRO A 51 -1.62 -4.01 21.51
C PRO A 51 -1.58 -5.35 22.25
N ASN A 52 -0.76 -6.29 21.78
CA ASN A 52 -0.48 -7.57 22.45
C ASN A 52 1.03 -7.79 22.61
N SER A 53 1.41 -8.75 23.47
CA SER A 53 2.82 -9.03 23.80
C SER A 53 3.64 -9.52 22.61
N ASP A 54 2.98 -10.13 21.63
CA ASP A 54 3.64 -10.71 20.46
C ASP A 54 3.88 -9.65 19.38
N GLY A 55 3.21 -8.50 19.46
CA GLY A 55 3.21 -7.51 18.38
C GLY A 55 2.39 -7.96 17.16
N LEU A 56 1.48 -8.93 17.35
CA LEU A 56 0.67 -9.49 16.27
C LEU A 56 -0.43 -8.52 15.89
N TYR A 57 -0.23 -7.79 14.79
CA TYR A 57 -1.31 -7.08 14.11
C TYR A 57 -1.84 -7.91 12.94
N CYS A 58 -0.94 -8.22 12.02
CA CYS A 58 -1.14 -9.16 10.92
C CYS A 58 0.15 -9.95 10.69
N LYS A 59 0.02 -11.17 10.16
CA LYS A 59 1.14 -12.02 9.78
C LYS A 59 1.74 -11.55 8.47
N SER A 60 3.00 -11.93 8.26
CA SER A 60 3.71 -11.74 6.99
C SER A 60 4.27 -13.06 6.50
N TYR A 61 4.43 -13.23 5.19
CA TYR A 61 5.17 -14.38 4.67
C TYR A 61 6.68 -14.11 4.67
N CYS A 62 7.48 -15.17 4.71
CA CYS A 62 8.93 -15.14 4.61
C CYS A 62 9.38 -14.87 3.16
N PRO A 63 9.92 -13.67 2.83
CA PRO A 63 10.31 -13.33 1.45
C PRO A 63 11.52 -14.14 0.95
N LEU A 64 12.18 -14.91 1.81
CA LEU A 64 13.28 -15.78 1.43
C LEU A 64 12.88 -17.26 1.33
N HIS A 65 11.61 -17.61 1.55
CA HIS A 65 11.16 -18.98 1.39
C HIS A 65 11.21 -19.40 -0.09
N PRO A 66 11.92 -20.48 -0.47
CA PRO A 66 12.14 -20.82 -1.88
C PRO A 66 10.86 -21.15 -2.67
N GLY A 67 9.79 -21.55 -1.98
CA GLY A 67 8.49 -21.87 -2.58
C GLY A 67 7.49 -20.72 -2.66
N VAL A 68 7.70 -19.59 -1.96
CA VAL A 68 6.63 -18.57 -1.82
C VAL A 68 6.30 -17.90 -3.15
N HIS A 69 7.32 -17.54 -3.92
CA HIS A 69 7.13 -16.84 -5.20
C HIS A 69 6.50 -17.71 -6.28
N GLN A 70 6.63 -19.04 -6.20
CA GLN A 70 5.93 -19.91 -7.14
C GLN A 70 4.40 -19.76 -7.02
N VAL A 71 3.91 -19.62 -5.79
CA VAL A 71 2.48 -19.44 -5.52
C VAL A 71 2.07 -17.99 -5.76
N VAL A 72 2.81 -17.03 -5.19
CA VAL A 72 2.48 -15.60 -5.29
C VAL A 72 2.48 -15.15 -6.75
N PHE A 73 3.51 -15.49 -7.54
CA PHE A 73 3.57 -15.07 -8.94
C PHE A 73 2.53 -15.75 -9.81
N ALA A 74 2.18 -17.01 -9.56
CA ALA A 74 1.07 -17.65 -10.26
C ALA A 74 -0.26 -16.89 -10.06
N LEU A 75 -0.54 -16.42 -8.84
CA LEU A 75 -1.75 -15.63 -8.56
C LEU A 75 -1.69 -14.24 -9.20
N VAL A 76 -0.53 -13.58 -9.14
CA VAL A 76 -0.33 -12.28 -9.80
C VAL A 76 -0.53 -12.42 -11.31
N ASP A 77 0.08 -13.42 -11.93
CA ASP A 77 0.00 -13.65 -13.37
C ASP A 77 -1.43 -13.94 -13.83
N GLU A 78 -2.15 -14.81 -13.11
CA GLU A 78 -3.55 -15.13 -13.41
C GLU A 78 -4.43 -13.88 -13.35
N ILE A 79 -4.30 -13.08 -12.29
CA ILE A 79 -5.09 -11.84 -12.16
C ILE A 79 -4.71 -10.83 -13.24
N MET A 80 -3.41 -10.63 -13.48
CA MET A 80 -2.94 -9.69 -14.51
C MET A 80 -3.43 -10.09 -15.91
N GLU A 81 -3.46 -11.39 -16.22
CA GLU A 81 -4.00 -11.91 -17.48
C GLU A 81 -5.51 -11.70 -17.58
N VAL A 82 -6.27 -12.11 -16.57
CA VAL A 82 -7.75 -12.02 -16.57
C VAL A 82 -8.25 -10.58 -16.69
N PHE A 83 -7.55 -9.62 -16.08
CA PHE A 83 -7.91 -8.21 -16.14
C PHE A 83 -7.29 -7.46 -17.34
N GLU A 84 -6.48 -8.12 -18.17
CA GLU A 84 -5.71 -7.50 -19.26
C GLU A 84 -4.91 -6.27 -18.75
N ALA A 85 -4.35 -6.38 -17.55
CA ALA A 85 -3.77 -5.25 -16.84
C ALA A 85 -2.29 -5.02 -17.21
N ASP A 86 -1.88 -3.76 -17.16
CA ASP A 86 -0.51 -3.29 -17.43
C ASP A 86 0.21 -2.80 -16.15
N ALA A 87 -0.47 -2.77 -15.01
CA ALA A 87 0.09 -2.52 -13.70
C ALA A 87 -0.56 -3.39 -12.63
N PHE A 88 0.21 -3.68 -11.60
CA PHE A 88 -0.21 -4.44 -10.43
C PHE A 88 0.09 -3.66 -9.15
N HIS A 89 -0.87 -3.62 -8.23
CA HIS A 89 -0.65 -3.09 -6.89
C HIS A 89 -0.38 -4.25 -5.93
N ALA A 90 0.85 -4.34 -5.41
CA ALA A 90 1.25 -5.42 -4.49
C ALA A 90 0.92 -5.13 -3.02
N GLY A 91 0.42 -3.93 -2.72
CA GLY A 91 0.15 -3.53 -1.33
C GLY A 91 1.47 -3.30 -0.63
N MET A 92 1.89 -4.26 0.21
CA MET A 92 3.13 -4.24 0.99
C MET A 92 3.15 -3.17 2.09
N ASP A 93 1.97 -2.73 2.53
CA ASP A 93 1.78 -1.90 3.72
C ASP A 93 1.85 -2.74 5.00
N GLU A 94 2.10 -2.06 6.11
CA GLU A 94 1.91 -2.61 7.46
C GLU A 94 2.65 -3.95 7.69
N VAL A 95 3.81 -4.10 7.05
CA VAL A 95 4.70 -5.25 7.24
C VAL A 95 5.40 -5.11 8.59
N PHE A 96 4.77 -5.64 9.64
CA PHE A 96 5.29 -5.59 11.01
C PHE A 96 6.32 -6.68 11.29
N TYR A 97 6.05 -7.91 10.84
CA TYR A 97 6.98 -9.04 10.95
C TYR A 97 7.84 -9.19 9.71
N ILE A 98 9.14 -9.01 9.88
CA ILE A 98 10.14 -9.18 8.82
C ILE A 98 11.52 -9.23 9.45
N GLY A 99 12.37 -10.17 9.02
CA GLY A 99 13.68 -10.37 9.64
C GLY A 99 13.57 -10.88 11.07
N GLU A 100 12.49 -11.61 11.40
CA GLU A 100 12.26 -12.11 12.76
C GLU A 100 13.34 -13.14 13.13
N GLU A 101 13.84 -13.07 14.36
CA GLU A 101 15.00 -13.87 14.81
C GLU A 101 14.79 -15.38 14.63
N GLU A 102 13.54 -15.82 14.79
CA GLU A 102 13.17 -17.23 14.71
C GLU A 102 12.99 -17.72 13.27
N CYS A 103 12.91 -16.81 12.29
CA CYS A 103 12.86 -17.19 10.89
C CYS A 103 14.22 -17.75 10.46
N PRO A 104 14.34 -19.03 10.06
CA PRO A 104 15.64 -19.64 9.74
C PRO A 104 16.29 -19.04 8.47
N ARG A 105 15.52 -18.26 7.70
CA ARG A 105 15.98 -17.64 6.45
C ARG A 105 16.20 -16.14 6.61
N CYS A 106 15.34 -15.45 7.34
CA CYS A 106 15.36 -13.99 7.47
C CYS A 106 16.06 -13.51 8.75
N GLY A 107 16.12 -14.33 9.81
CA GLY A 107 16.66 -13.95 11.10
C GLY A 107 18.07 -13.37 11.03
N GLY A 108 18.28 -12.24 11.71
CA GLY A 108 19.55 -11.53 11.76
C GLY A 108 19.95 -10.77 10.48
N LYS A 109 19.09 -10.74 9.45
CA LYS A 109 19.32 -9.92 8.24
C LYS A 109 18.75 -8.50 8.43
N ASP A 110 19.26 -7.56 7.65
CA ASP A 110 18.73 -6.20 7.64
C ASP A 110 17.31 -6.18 7.03
N LYS A 111 16.34 -5.73 7.84
CA LYS A 111 14.91 -5.66 7.49
C LYS A 111 14.67 -4.79 6.25
N SER A 112 15.43 -3.71 6.07
CA SER A 112 15.30 -2.86 4.88
C SER A 112 15.79 -3.56 3.62
N VAL A 113 16.83 -4.40 3.74
CA VAL A 113 17.35 -5.20 2.62
C VAL A 113 16.36 -6.31 2.25
N LEU A 114 15.73 -6.94 3.24
CA LEU A 114 14.67 -7.93 3.02
C LEU A 114 13.47 -7.31 2.30
N PHE A 115 12.97 -6.18 2.80
CA PHE A 115 11.83 -5.48 2.20
C PHE A 115 12.15 -5.04 0.77
N ALA A 116 13.31 -4.38 0.56
CA ALA A 116 13.72 -3.94 -0.77
C ALA A 116 13.94 -5.11 -1.74
N GLY A 117 14.48 -6.22 -1.24
CA GLY A 117 14.66 -7.44 -2.02
C GLY A 117 13.33 -8.00 -2.52
N GLU A 118 12.31 -8.04 -1.68
CA GLU A 118 10.98 -8.51 -2.07
C GLU A 118 10.32 -7.57 -3.09
N VAL A 119 10.34 -6.24 -2.84
CA VAL A 119 9.82 -5.24 -3.79
C VAL A 119 10.48 -5.40 -5.16
N ASN A 120 11.81 -5.47 -5.20
CA ASN A 120 12.55 -5.59 -6.46
C ASN A 120 12.25 -6.91 -7.16
N ARG A 121 12.08 -8.01 -6.43
CA ARG A 121 11.77 -9.31 -7.02
C ARG A 121 10.38 -9.34 -7.68
N ILE A 122 9.38 -8.76 -7.02
CA ILE A 122 8.02 -8.61 -7.59
C ILE A 122 8.07 -7.68 -8.81
N ARG A 123 8.78 -6.56 -8.71
CA ARG A 123 8.97 -5.60 -9.81
C ARG A 123 9.61 -6.28 -11.02
N ASP A 124 10.66 -7.06 -10.81
CA ASP A 124 11.41 -7.71 -11.89
C ASP A 124 10.58 -8.78 -12.59
N HIS A 125 9.74 -9.52 -11.83
CA HIS A 125 8.77 -10.45 -12.40
C HIS A 125 7.77 -9.74 -13.31
N LEU A 126 7.14 -8.66 -12.85
CA LEU A 126 6.19 -7.86 -13.65
C LEU A 126 6.85 -7.21 -14.88
N ALA A 127 8.07 -6.69 -14.72
CA ALA A 127 8.80 -6.00 -15.77
C ALA A 127 9.21 -6.94 -16.92
N ALA A 128 9.28 -8.26 -16.71
CA ALA A 128 9.54 -9.23 -17.77
C ALA A 128 8.47 -9.17 -18.88
N ASP A 129 7.24 -8.81 -18.53
CA ASP A 129 6.11 -8.60 -19.45
C ASP A 129 5.77 -7.13 -19.68
N GLY A 130 6.67 -6.21 -19.29
CA GLY A 130 6.48 -4.76 -19.44
C GLY A 130 5.39 -4.17 -18.53
N ARG A 131 5.07 -4.81 -17.40
CA ARG A 131 4.05 -4.37 -16.44
C ARG A 131 4.69 -3.54 -15.31
N GLU A 132 3.93 -2.59 -14.76
CA GLU A 132 4.39 -1.72 -13.68
C GLU A 132 4.03 -2.27 -12.29
N LEU A 133 4.89 -2.02 -11.30
CA LEU A 133 4.62 -2.30 -9.88
C LEU A 133 4.19 -1.03 -9.14
N TRP A 134 3.12 -1.16 -8.34
CA TRP A 134 2.63 -0.16 -7.40
C TRP A 134 2.65 -0.75 -5.98
N ILE A 135 3.06 0.04 -4.99
CA ILE A 135 3.06 -0.35 -3.57
C ILE A 135 2.63 0.82 -2.68
N TRP A 136 2.16 0.52 -1.48
CA TRP A 136 2.00 1.53 -0.43
C TRP A 136 3.36 2.02 0.08
N GLY A 137 3.44 3.30 0.47
CA GLY A 137 4.69 3.97 0.81
C GLY A 137 5.12 3.87 2.28
N ASP A 138 4.26 3.42 3.20
CA ASP A 138 4.48 3.54 4.65
C ASP A 138 5.76 2.84 5.12
N ARG A 139 6.08 1.64 4.62
CA ARG A 139 7.32 0.93 4.99
C ARG A 139 8.61 1.58 4.46
N LEU A 140 8.51 2.66 3.68
CA LEU A 140 9.65 3.43 3.15
C LEU A 140 9.89 4.75 3.91
N LEU A 141 9.04 5.08 4.89
CA LEU A 141 9.12 6.30 5.68
C LEU A 141 9.71 6.02 7.07
N ASP A 142 10.62 6.86 7.55
CA ASP A 142 11.15 6.74 8.92
C ASP A 142 10.12 7.29 9.92
N GLY A 143 9.39 6.40 10.59
CA GLY A 143 8.32 6.79 11.51
C GLY A 143 8.81 7.50 12.77
N ARG A 144 10.05 7.24 13.20
CA ARG A 144 10.62 7.87 14.42
C ARG A 144 11.09 9.28 14.13
N THR A 145 11.75 9.50 12.99
CA THR A 145 12.24 10.82 12.60
C THR A 145 11.10 11.76 12.19
N THR A 146 10.09 11.23 11.49
CA THR A 146 8.96 12.03 11.00
C THR A 146 7.83 12.22 12.02
N GLY A 147 7.72 11.31 13.00
CA GLY A 147 6.61 11.31 13.95
C GLY A 147 5.31 10.71 13.40
N LEU A 148 5.37 10.04 12.24
CA LEU A 148 4.25 9.34 11.61
C LEU A 148 3.86 8.03 12.32
N GLY A 149 4.77 7.50 13.16
CA GLY A 149 4.53 6.29 13.94
C GLY A 149 4.53 5.01 13.10
N MET A 150 4.16 3.89 13.73
CA MET A 150 4.27 2.57 13.11
C MET A 150 3.21 2.25 12.04
N TRP A 151 2.12 3.02 11.97
CA TRP A 151 1.00 2.79 11.05
C TRP A 151 1.29 3.39 9.69
N GLU A 152 1.46 4.71 9.64
CA GLU A 152 1.70 5.45 8.40
C GLU A 152 3.19 5.50 8.02
N ALA A 153 4.07 4.87 8.82
CA ALA A 153 5.50 4.78 8.56
C ALA A 153 6.16 3.56 9.23
N SER A 154 7.45 3.34 8.95
CA SER A 154 8.24 2.25 9.52
C SER A 154 8.89 2.63 10.85
N GLU A 155 8.55 1.91 11.93
CA GLU A 155 9.31 1.88 13.18
C GLU A 155 10.11 0.59 13.41
N ASN A 156 10.08 -0.33 12.42
CA ASN A 156 10.79 -1.61 12.40
C ASN A 156 11.96 -1.63 11.39
N ASP A 157 12.57 -0.48 11.14
CA ASP A 157 13.78 -0.31 10.32
C ASP A 157 13.67 -0.68 8.83
N THR A 158 12.47 -0.78 8.26
CA THR A 158 12.29 -1.02 6.82
C THR A 158 12.52 0.24 5.97
N HIS A 159 12.36 1.44 6.53
CA HIS A 159 12.42 2.74 5.83
C HIS A 159 13.64 2.96 4.93
N ARG A 160 14.82 2.40 5.27
CA ARG A 160 16.04 2.52 4.44
C ARG A 160 15.90 1.86 3.07
N ALA A 161 14.87 1.03 2.87
CA ALA A 161 14.56 0.39 1.59
C ALA A 161 14.25 1.41 0.48
N ILE A 162 13.85 2.64 0.84
CA ILE A 162 13.58 3.72 -0.12
C ILE A 162 14.77 4.00 -1.04
N ASP A 163 15.99 3.77 -0.57
CA ASP A 163 17.19 3.97 -1.38
C ASP A 163 17.58 2.74 -2.21
N MET A 164 17.00 1.57 -1.92
CA MET A 164 17.39 0.26 -2.46
C MET A 164 16.42 -0.28 -3.53
N ILE A 165 15.18 0.19 -3.58
CA ILE A 165 14.18 -0.28 -4.55
C ILE A 165 14.31 0.40 -5.92
N ASN A 166 13.91 -0.28 -6.99
CA ASN A 166 13.93 0.30 -8.34
C ASN A 166 13.02 1.55 -8.45
N ARG A 167 13.52 2.60 -9.11
CA ARG A 167 12.86 3.92 -9.15
C ARG A 167 11.63 4.01 -10.04
N ASP A 168 11.36 2.97 -10.83
CA ASP A 168 10.17 2.87 -11.67
C ASP A 168 8.94 2.33 -10.94
N VAL A 169 9.11 1.80 -9.73
CA VAL A 169 8.02 1.48 -8.80
C VAL A 169 7.21 2.75 -8.49
N VAL A 170 5.88 2.66 -8.59
CA VAL A 170 4.96 3.74 -8.22
C VAL A 170 4.63 3.61 -6.74
N ILE A 171 4.75 4.72 -6.01
CA ILE A 171 4.45 4.77 -4.58
C ILE A 171 3.07 5.37 -4.35
N CYS A 172 2.22 4.66 -3.63
CA CYS A 172 0.95 5.14 -3.12
C CYS A 172 1.16 5.62 -1.66
N ASP A 173 1.24 6.93 -1.49
CA ASP A 173 1.56 7.63 -0.25
C ASP A 173 0.27 7.96 0.51
N TRP A 174 -0.04 7.17 1.54
CA TRP A 174 -1.30 7.24 2.26
C TRP A 174 -1.12 7.86 3.64
N HIS A 175 -1.96 8.85 3.96
CA HIS A 175 -2.02 9.51 5.26
C HIS A 175 -3.48 9.89 5.54
N TYR A 176 -4.04 9.44 6.66
CA TYR A 176 -5.50 9.57 6.90
C TYR A 176 -5.82 10.65 7.92
N GLU A 177 -4.90 10.92 8.84
CA GLU A 177 -5.12 11.86 9.92
C GLU A 177 -4.73 13.31 9.56
N ARG A 178 -3.71 13.48 8.71
CA ARG A 178 -3.16 14.77 8.32
C ARG A 178 -2.61 14.74 6.89
N ALA A 179 -2.49 15.92 6.28
CA ALA A 179 -1.77 16.08 5.02
C ALA A 179 -0.27 16.19 5.31
N GLU A 180 0.42 15.06 5.29
CA GLU A 180 1.86 14.98 5.54
C GLU A 180 2.65 15.18 4.23
N PRO A 181 3.77 15.92 4.22
CA PRO A 181 4.50 16.28 2.99
C PRO A 181 5.43 15.18 2.45
N THR A 182 5.11 13.92 2.71
CA THR A 182 5.91 12.72 2.38
C THR A 182 5.98 12.45 0.88
N ALA A 183 4.95 12.82 0.10
CA ALA A 183 5.01 12.78 -1.35
C ALA A 183 6.23 13.52 -1.93
N ALA A 184 6.65 14.62 -1.30
CA ALA A 184 7.85 15.34 -1.71
C ALA A 184 9.13 14.50 -1.51
N LEU A 185 9.22 13.71 -0.44
CA LEU A 185 10.34 12.80 -0.20
C LEU A 185 10.44 11.76 -1.33
N PHE A 186 9.33 11.10 -1.68
CA PHE A 186 9.31 10.10 -2.75
C PHE A 186 9.69 10.71 -4.10
N ALA A 187 9.11 11.86 -4.45
CA ALA A 187 9.44 12.57 -5.67
C ALA A 187 10.93 12.96 -5.71
N LEU A 188 11.51 13.46 -4.61
CA LEU A 188 12.93 13.79 -4.52
C LEU A 188 13.84 12.55 -4.63
N LYS A 189 13.40 11.40 -4.13
CA LYS A 189 14.12 10.12 -4.20
C LYS A 189 14.07 9.45 -5.59
N GLY A 190 13.23 9.93 -6.49
CA GLY A 190 13.18 9.43 -7.87
C GLY A 190 11.87 8.79 -8.28
N PHE A 191 10.95 8.59 -7.35
CA PHE A 191 9.74 7.81 -7.59
C PHE A 191 8.62 8.66 -8.18
N ARG A 192 7.73 8.00 -8.93
CA ARG A 192 6.37 8.50 -9.15
C ARG A 192 5.56 8.23 -7.89
N VAL A 193 4.85 9.23 -7.41
CA VAL A 193 4.05 9.15 -6.19
C VAL A 193 2.61 9.58 -6.42
N ILE A 194 1.69 8.85 -5.81
CA ILE A 194 0.27 9.16 -5.78
C ILE A 194 -0.12 9.39 -4.34
N THR A 195 -0.81 10.50 -4.05
CA THR A 195 -1.30 10.79 -2.71
C THR A 195 -2.66 10.11 -2.48
N CYS A 196 -2.84 9.49 -1.32
CA CYS A 196 -3.92 8.57 -1.04
C CYS A 196 -4.67 8.87 0.28
N PRO A 197 -5.70 9.73 0.27
CA PRO A 197 -6.55 9.95 1.45
C PRO A 197 -7.53 8.80 1.65
N HIS A 198 -8.21 8.81 2.81
CA HIS A 198 -9.31 7.88 3.09
C HIS A 198 -10.64 8.56 3.43
N ASN A 199 -10.88 8.95 4.67
CA ASN A 199 -12.25 9.18 5.15
C ASN A 199 -12.50 10.56 5.75
N ARG A 200 -11.54 11.48 5.65
CA ARG A 200 -11.64 12.85 6.15
C ARG A 200 -11.63 13.84 5.00
N PRO A 201 -12.76 14.49 4.69
CA PRO A 201 -12.86 15.44 3.60
C PRO A 201 -11.85 16.60 3.72
N GLU A 202 -11.63 17.11 4.93
CA GLU A 202 -10.67 18.17 5.21
C GLU A 202 -9.22 17.76 4.96
N VAL A 203 -8.85 16.50 5.27
CA VAL A 203 -7.51 15.96 4.97
C VAL A 203 -7.35 15.75 3.48
N THR A 204 -8.42 15.28 2.81
CA THR A 204 -8.46 15.10 1.35
C THR A 204 -8.17 16.41 0.64
N ILE A 205 -8.88 17.49 0.97
CA ILE A 205 -8.67 18.82 0.39
C ILE A 205 -7.24 19.31 0.66
N ALA A 206 -6.78 19.22 1.92
CA ALA A 206 -5.42 19.67 2.27
C ALA A 206 -4.32 18.90 1.50
N GLN A 207 -4.51 17.60 1.26
CA GLN A 207 -3.58 16.81 0.44
C GLN A 207 -3.63 17.20 -1.04
N MET A 208 -4.81 17.54 -1.58
CA MET A 208 -4.94 18.04 -2.96
C MET A 208 -4.22 19.38 -3.14
N GLU A 209 -4.48 20.34 -2.25
CA GLU A 209 -3.82 21.65 -2.24
C GLU A 209 -2.29 21.49 -2.13
N MET A 210 -1.82 20.58 -1.28
CA MET A 210 -0.41 20.30 -1.12
C MET A 210 0.23 19.70 -2.38
N MET A 211 -0.44 18.73 -3.01
CA MET A 211 0.02 18.13 -4.26
C MET A 211 0.09 19.19 -5.38
N GLU A 212 -0.90 20.07 -5.47
CA GLU A 212 -0.90 21.18 -6.42
C GLU A 212 0.27 22.13 -6.18
N ALA A 213 0.48 22.53 -4.91
CA ALA A 213 1.60 23.39 -4.52
C ALA A 213 2.95 22.77 -4.90
N PHE A 214 3.13 21.46 -4.71
CA PHE A 214 4.33 20.75 -5.14
C PHE A 214 4.51 20.78 -6.66
N ARG A 215 3.44 20.52 -7.42
CA ARG A 215 3.49 20.53 -8.89
C ARG A 215 3.76 21.92 -9.48
N LEU A 216 3.23 22.97 -8.87
CA LEU A 216 3.46 24.36 -9.29
C LEU A 216 4.82 24.90 -8.86
N GLY A 217 5.31 24.48 -7.69
CA GLY A 217 6.58 24.94 -7.11
C GLY A 217 7.84 24.25 -7.67
N CYS A 218 7.69 23.16 -8.43
CA CYS A 218 8.80 22.34 -8.91
C CYS A 218 9.13 22.54 -10.40
N ASN A 219 10.37 22.23 -10.78
CA ASN A 219 10.75 22.13 -12.19
C ASN A 219 10.03 20.96 -12.90
N HIS A 220 10.07 20.94 -14.23
CA HIS A 220 9.37 19.93 -15.04
C HIS A 220 9.74 18.47 -14.69
N ILE A 221 10.99 18.20 -14.28
CA ILE A 221 11.43 16.84 -13.93
C ILE A 221 10.73 16.34 -12.65
N LEU A 222 10.67 17.20 -11.62
CA LEU A 222 10.02 16.85 -10.35
C LEU A 222 8.50 16.91 -10.45
N LYS A 223 7.95 17.85 -11.23
CA LYS A 223 6.50 17.98 -11.45
C LYS A 223 5.87 16.68 -11.92
N ASP A 224 6.51 15.99 -12.86
CA ASP A 224 5.98 14.74 -13.44
C ASP A 224 6.03 13.55 -12.48
N ARG A 225 6.73 13.67 -11.34
CA ARG A 225 6.78 12.64 -10.28
C ARG A 225 5.61 12.70 -9.32
N PHE A 226 4.99 13.86 -9.13
CA PHE A 226 3.72 13.97 -8.41
C PHE A 226 2.60 13.46 -9.32
N TYR A 227 2.46 12.15 -9.38
CA TYR A 227 1.83 11.42 -10.47
C TYR A 227 0.31 11.49 -10.45
N GLY A 228 -0.28 11.69 -9.28
CA GLY A 228 -1.71 11.94 -9.16
C GLY A 228 -2.25 11.74 -7.75
N PHE A 229 -3.56 11.53 -7.68
CA PHE A 229 -4.32 11.44 -6.44
C PHE A 229 -5.27 10.23 -6.53
N MET A 230 -5.35 9.43 -5.47
CA MET A 230 -6.20 8.23 -5.43
C MET A 230 -6.99 8.17 -4.12
N GLN A 231 -8.28 8.46 -4.21
CA GLN A 231 -9.21 8.26 -3.10
C GLN A 231 -9.28 6.77 -2.71
N THR A 232 -9.02 6.44 -1.45
CA THR A 232 -9.12 5.06 -0.95
C THR A 232 -10.45 4.79 -0.25
N VAL A 233 -11.03 3.61 -0.52
CA VAL A 233 -12.29 3.18 0.07
C VAL A 233 -12.16 1.73 0.53
N TRP A 234 -12.04 1.54 1.84
CA TRP A 234 -11.93 0.23 2.50
C TRP A 234 -13.30 -0.37 2.81
N SER A 235 -14.16 -0.51 1.80
CA SER A 235 -15.48 -1.15 1.95
C SER A 235 -15.93 -1.81 0.64
N PRO A 236 -16.87 -2.78 0.68
CA PRO A 236 -17.46 -3.32 -0.54
C PRO A 236 -18.10 -2.22 -1.40
N ALA A 237 -17.92 -2.31 -2.72
CA ALA A 237 -18.40 -1.30 -3.66
C ALA A 237 -19.89 -0.94 -3.50
N GLY A 238 -20.77 -1.93 -3.25
CA GLY A 238 -22.19 -1.69 -3.04
C GLY A 238 -22.49 -0.80 -1.83
N ARG A 239 -21.73 -0.96 -0.73
CA ARG A 239 -21.88 -0.10 0.45
C ARG A 239 -21.46 1.33 0.12
N PHE A 240 -20.31 1.50 -0.53
CA PHE A 240 -19.84 2.82 -0.96
C PHE A 240 -20.85 3.53 -1.87
N LEU A 241 -21.38 2.84 -2.89
CA LEU A 241 -22.36 3.43 -3.81
C LEU A 241 -23.65 3.85 -3.10
N ASN A 242 -24.12 3.07 -2.13
CA ASN A 242 -25.28 3.44 -1.31
C ASN A 242 -25.02 4.71 -0.49
N LEU A 243 -23.83 4.83 0.12
CA LEU A 243 -23.45 6.03 0.88
C LEU A 243 -23.26 7.24 -0.04
N TYR A 244 -22.68 7.04 -1.22
CA TYR A 244 -22.39 8.11 -2.19
C TYR A 244 -23.66 8.66 -2.87
N TYR A 245 -24.57 7.78 -3.33
CA TYR A 245 -25.79 8.20 -4.01
C TYR A 245 -27.01 8.39 -3.10
N GLY A 246 -27.00 7.79 -1.90
CA GLY A 246 -28.17 7.74 -1.02
C GLY A 246 -28.43 8.98 -0.17
N ASN A 247 -27.67 10.06 -0.32
CA ASN A 247 -27.76 11.29 0.49
C ASN A 247 -27.81 11.05 2.01
N GLN A 248 -27.07 10.04 2.49
CA GLN A 248 -26.95 9.76 3.92
C GLN A 248 -25.77 10.55 4.51
N GLU A 249 -25.91 11.88 4.55
CA GLU A 249 -24.93 12.75 5.23
C GLU A 249 -24.75 12.30 6.68
N ASN A 250 -23.50 12.16 7.14
CA ASN A 250 -23.14 11.68 8.48
C ASN A 250 -23.56 10.24 8.82
N ALA A 251 -23.84 9.38 7.82
CA ALA A 251 -23.97 7.95 8.09
C ALA A 251 -22.66 7.37 8.63
N GLU A 252 -22.77 6.37 9.51
CA GLU A 252 -21.62 5.65 10.04
C GLU A 252 -20.80 5.02 8.90
N GLY A 253 -19.53 5.39 8.80
CA GLY A 253 -18.65 5.02 7.69
C GLY A 253 -18.90 5.78 6.39
N GLY A 254 -19.60 6.92 6.43
CA GLY A 254 -19.85 7.81 5.30
C GLY A 254 -18.64 8.66 4.89
N GLY A 255 -17.63 8.79 5.75
CA GLY A 255 -16.44 9.61 5.53
C GLY A 255 -15.72 9.39 4.19
N PRO A 256 -15.51 8.15 3.71
CA PRO A 256 -14.90 7.92 2.39
C PRO A 256 -15.76 8.44 1.22
N ALA A 257 -17.09 8.36 1.33
CA ALA A 257 -17.98 8.91 0.31
C ALA A 257 -17.98 10.45 0.33
N GLU A 258 -17.92 11.06 1.50
CA GLU A 258 -17.78 12.51 1.67
C GLU A 258 -16.43 13.00 1.14
N SER A 259 -15.34 12.29 1.44
CA SER A 259 -14.00 12.58 0.93
C SER A 259 -13.94 12.52 -0.60
N TYR A 260 -14.53 11.48 -1.19
CA TYR A 260 -14.64 11.38 -2.64
C TYR A 260 -15.47 12.54 -3.25
N ARG A 261 -16.56 12.97 -2.60
CA ARG A 261 -17.34 14.13 -3.07
C ARG A 261 -16.51 15.41 -3.07
N GLU A 262 -15.75 15.66 -2.01
CA GLU A 262 -14.88 16.84 -1.96
C GLU A 262 -13.76 16.77 -3.00
N MET A 263 -13.15 15.59 -3.22
CA MET A 263 -12.19 15.40 -4.29
C MET A 263 -12.78 15.76 -5.67
N ILE A 264 -13.99 15.28 -5.98
CA ILE A 264 -14.67 15.62 -7.24
C ILE A 264 -15.00 17.12 -7.30
N ARG A 265 -15.50 17.72 -6.21
CA ARG A 265 -15.80 19.16 -6.14
C ARG A 265 -14.56 20.02 -6.37
N TYR A 266 -13.42 19.63 -5.78
CA TYR A 266 -12.16 20.34 -5.96
C TYR A 266 -11.74 20.34 -7.43
N TYR A 267 -11.72 19.17 -8.08
CA TYR A 267 -11.38 19.07 -9.50
C TYR A 267 -12.36 19.81 -10.42
N SER A 268 -13.67 19.79 -10.11
CA SER A 268 -14.67 20.50 -10.91
C SER A 268 -14.67 22.02 -10.74
N GLN A 269 -13.94 22.58 -9.78
CA GLN A 269 -13.77 24.03 -9.63
C GLN A 269 -12.65 24.58 -10.53
N GLU A 270 -11.77 23.71 -11.06
CA GLU A 270 -10.66 24.07 -11.93
C GLU A 270 -11.01 24.04 -13.44
N GLU A 271 -12.22 23.58 -13.80
CA GLU A 271 -12.80 23.62 -15.17
C GLU A 271 -13.72 24.83 -15.37
#